data_AF-A0A2G1QK44-F1
#
_entry.id   AF-A0A2G1QK44-F1
#
_cell.length_a   1.000
_cell.length_b   1.000
_cell.length_c   1.000
_cell.angle_alpha   90.00
_cell.angle_beta   90.00
_cell.angle_gamma   90.00
#
_symmetry.space_group_name_H-M   'P 1'
#
loop_
_entity.id
_entity.type
_entity.pdbx_description
1 polymer ?
#
loop_
_entity_poly.entity_id
_entity_poly.type
_entity_poly.pdbx_seq_one_letter_code
_entity_poly.pdbx_strand_id
1 'polypeptide(L)'
;MDALAALLMTWIAENSDYRTAHLPVPAIVEMSPQELTREAYKDNPKMLPDGGIDDRILALYSFEDGAHGTIFVLGAKWTDDGSAPDLPPQSDPVFQERVLHELVHHVQRVTGAYDRFPCRNFGEREAYDLGGKFLKQRHVRDPLPNRVFWATIYSRC
;
A
#
# COMPACT_ATOMS: atom_id res chain seq x y z
N MET A 1 -11.42 1.88 -9.74
CA MET A 1 -10.25 2.11 -8.86
C MET A 1 -10.12 3.57 -8.46
N ASP A 2 -10.32 4.53 -9.36
CA ASP A 2 -10.20 5.97 -9.06
C ASP A 2 -11.06 6.45 -7.89
N ALA A 3 -12.32 5.98 -7.80
CA ALA A 3 -13.20 6.29 -6.68
C ALA A 3 -12.67 5.78 -5.33
N LEU A 4 -12.06 4.58 -5.32
CA LEU A 4 -11.42 4.03 -4.13
C LEU A 4 -10.21 4.88 -3.72
N ALA A 5 -9.36 5.21 -4.69
CA ALA A 5 -8.19 6.05 -4.45
C ALA A 5 -8.57 7.42 -3.88
N ALA A 6 -9.57 8.09 -4.46
CA ALA A 6 -10.07 9.38 -3.98
C ALA A 6 -10.65 9.29 -2.56
N LEU A 7 -11.40 8.22 -2.26
CA LEU A 7 -11.93 7.97 -0.92
C LEU A 7 -10.80 7.79 0.10
N LEU A 8 -9.79 6.98 -0.22
CA LEU A 8 -8.65 6.73 0.67
C LEU A 8 -7.77 7.97 0.84
N MET A 9 -7.56 8.77 -0.20
CA MET A 9 -6.87 10.06 -0.10
C MET A 9 -7.60 11.04 0.82
N THR A 10 -8.94 11.05 0.79
CA THR A 10 -9.75 11.84 1.73
C THR A 10 -9.57 11.32 3.15
N TRP A 11 -9.64 10.01 3.34
CA TRP A 11 -9.41 9.39 4.64
C TRP A 11 -8.01 9.71 5.19
N ILE A 12 -6.96 9.70 4.36
CA ILE A 12 -5.60 10.10 4.77
C ILE A 12 -5.59 11.54 5.30
N ALA A 13 -6.23 12.49 4.59
CA ALA A 13 -6.29 13.89 5.07
C ALA A 13 -7.05 14.05 6.38
N GLU A 14 -8.07 13.24 6.63
CA GLU A 14 -8.83 13.27 7.89
C GLU A 14 -8.07 12.61 9.06
N ASN A 15 -7.04 11.82 8.77
CA ASN A 15 -6.38 10.95 9.75
C ASN A 15 -4.87 11.17 9.87
N SER A 16 -4.31 12.14 9.16
CA SER A 16 -2.89 12.53 9.18
C SER A 16 -2.75 14.06 9.01
N ASP A 17 -1.51 14.57 9.05
CA ASP A 17 -1.22 15.99 8.82
C ASP A 17 -1.09 16.35 7.32
N TYR A 18 -1.26 15.38 6.41
CA TYR A 18 -1.16 15.63 4.99
C TYR A 18 -2.39 16.35 4.43
N ARG A 19 -2.15 17.38 3.62
CA ARG A 19 -3.18 18.01 2.80
C ARG A 19 -3.26 17.28 1.47
N THR A 20 -4.28 16.45 1.31
CA THR A 20 -4.47 15.65 0.08
C THR A 20 -5.38 16.32 -0.95
N ALA A 21 -6.07 17.40 -0.57
CA ALA A 21 -6.91 18.17 -1.48
C ALA A 21 -6.08 18.65 -2.68
N HIS A 22 -6.49 18.25 -3.88
CA HIS A 22 -5.84 18.54 -5.18
C HIS A 22 -4.51 17.83 -5.45
N LEU A 23 -4.09 16.89 -4.60
CA LEU A 23 -2.97 16.03 -4.99
C LEU A 23 -3.40 15.16 -6.18
N PRO A 24 -2.50 14.95 -7.16
CA PRO A 24 -2.76 13.99 -8.21
C PRO A 24 -2.94 12.61 -7.59
N VAL A 25 -3.77 11.77 -8.21
CA VAL A 25 -4.02 10.41 -7.73
C VAL A 25 -3.20 9.44 -8.59
N PRO A 26 -2.44 8.50 -8.01
CA PRO A 26 -1.70 7.51 -8.79
C PRO A 26 -2.66 6.53 -9.46
N ALA A 27 -2.24 5.92 -10.56
CA ALA A 27 -2.98 4.81 -11.14
C ALA A 27 -2.93 3.60 -10.19
N ILE A 28 -3.98 2.79 -10.14
CA ILE A 28 -3.97 1.52 -9.40
C ILE A 28 -4.18 0.38 -10.38
N VAL A 29 -3.22 -0.55 -10.39
CA VAL A 29 -3.20 -1.70 -11.28
C VAL A 29 -3.22 -2.97 -10.43
N GLU A 30 -4.28 -3.76 -10.58
CA GLU A 30 -4.38 -5.08 -9.96
C GLU A 30 -3.54 -6.10 -10.75
N MET A 31 -2.72 -6.88 -10.06
CA MET A 31 -1.81 -7.87 -10.65
C MET A 31 -2.02 -9.28 -10.05
N SER A 32 -1.63 -10.31 -10.80
CA SER A 32 -1.43 -11.65 -10.25
C SER A 32 -0.18 -11.72 -9.34
N PRO A 33 -0.06 -12.74 -8.46
CA PRO A 33 1.14 -12.93 -7.64
C PRO A 33 2.43 -12.95 -8.47
N GLN A 34 2.41 -13.61 -9.63
CA GLN A 34 3.56 -13.72 -10.53
C GLN A 34 3.93 -12.37 -11.16
N GLU A 35 2.93 -11.59 -11.61
CA GLU A 35 3.17 -10.26 -12.19
C GLU A 35 3.73 -9.30 -11.14
N LEU A 36 3.12 -9.28 -9.95
CA LEU A 36 3.54 -8.40 -8.86
C LEU A 36 4.95 -8.74 -8.37
N THR A 37 5.27 -10.04 -8.26
CA THR A 37 6.64 -10.48 -7.92
C THR A 37 7.62 -10.02 -8.98
N ARG A 38 7.33 -10.23 -10.28
CA ARG A 38 8.22 -9.77 -11.36
C ARG A 38 8.44 -8.26 -11.31
N GLU A 39 7.39 -7.50 -11.04
CA GLU A 39 7.47 -6.05 -10.91
C GLU A 39 8.38 -5.64 -9.75
N ALA A 40 8.24 -6.26 -8.57
CA ALA A 40 9.09 -5.96 -7.41
C ALA A 40 10.58 -6.22 -7.62
N TYR A 41 10.90 -7.22 -8.44
CA TYR A 41 12.27 -7.65 -8.72
C TYR A 41 12.81 -7.13 -10.05
N LYS A 42 12.10 -6.21 -10.74
CA LYS A 42 12.48 -5.73 -12.08
C LYS A 42 13.91 -5.16 -12.13
N ASP A 43 14.31 -4.44 -11.08
CA ASP A 43 15.64 -3.83 -10.97
C ASP A 43 16.71 -4.77 -10.44
N ASN A 44 16.32 -5.91 -9.86
CA ASN A 44 17.24 -6.94 -9.40
C ASN A 44 16.71 -8.37 -9.64
N PRO A 45 16.65 -8.82 -10.91
CA PRO A 45 16.05 -10.11 -11.26
C PRO A 45 16.77 -11.33 -10.64
N LYS A 46 18.03 -11.16 -10.20
CA LYS A 46 18.83 -12.22 -9.56
C LYS A 46 18.33 -12.60 -8.17
N MET A 47 17.52 -11.74 -7.55
CA MET A 47 16.96 -11.97 -6.21
C MET A 47 15.55 -12.60 -6.24
N LEU A 48 15.04 -12.87 -7.44
CA LEU A 48 13.73 -13.49 -7.64
C LEU A 48 13.74 -14.91 -7.03
N PRO A 49 12.75 -15.29 -6.22
CA PRO A 49 12.74 -16.59 -5.54
C PRO A 49 12.61 -17.75 -6.54
N ASP A 50 13.17 -18.92 -6.21
CA ASP A 50 13.15 -20.09 -7.09
C ASP A 50 11.73 -20.50 -7.55
N GLY A 51 10.72 -20.27 -6.71
CA GLY A 51 9.31 -20.53 -7.01
C GLY A 51 8.64 -19.48 -7.91
N GLY A 52 9.32 -18.38 -8.24
CA GLY A 52 8.82 -17.31 -9.10
C GLY A 52 7.79 -16.37 -8.45
N ILE A 53 7.40 -16.64 -7.20
CA ILE A 53 6.41 -15.88 -6.43
C ILE A 53 7.01 -15.56 -5.07
N ASP A 54 6.92 -14.29 -4.66
CA ASP A 54 7.16 -13.87 -3.29
C ASP A 54 5.83 -13.47 -2.64
N ASP A 55 5.26 -14.38 -1.84
CA ASP A 55 3.96 -14.20 -1.19
C ASP A 55 3.94 -13.07 -0.15
N ARG A 56 5.10 -12.49 0.18
CA ARG A 56 5.21 -11.35 1.09
C ARG A 56 4.87 -10.03 0.39
N ILE A 57 4.85 -10.01 -0.94
CA ILE A 57 4.62 -8.80 -1.73
C ILE A 57 3.14 -8.71 -2.05
N LEU A 58 2.47 -7.78 -1.39
CA LEU A 58 1.02 -7.58 -1.52
C LEU A 58 0.66 -6.30 -2.27
N ALA A 59 1.57 -5.32 -2.27
CA ALA A 59 1.47 -4.09 -3.04
C ALA A 59 2.85 -3.44 -3.20
N LEU A 60 2.96 -2.51 -4.15
CA LEU A 60 4.15 -1.72 -4.45
C LEU A 60 3.72 -0.34 -4.95
N TYR A 61 4.42 0.70 -4.53
CA TYR A 61 4.34 2.02 -5.14
C TYR A 61 5.57 2.32 -6.00
N SER A 62 5.33 2.68 -7.26
CA SER A 62 6.33 3.21 -8.18
C SER A 62 6.03 4.67 -8.50
N PHE A 63 7.00 5.56 -8.24
CA PHE A 63 6.87 6.98 -8.60
C PHE A 63 7.23 7.26 -10.07
N GLU A 64 7.96 6.35 -10.73
CA GLU A 64 8.44 6.52 -12.11
C GLU A 64 7.41 6.05 -13.14
N ASP A 65 6.53 5.13 -12.74
CA ASP A 65 5.53 4.54 -13.63
C ASP A 65 4.25 5.39 -13.64
N GLY A 66 3.78 5.75 -14.84
CA GLY A 66 2.57 6.55 -15.03
C GLY A 66 2.77 8.05 -14.79
N ALA A 67 1.73 8.85 -15.06
CA ALA A 67 1.83 10.32 -15.01
C ALA A 67 2.02 10.87 -13.57
N HIS A 68 1.53 10.13 -12.57
CA HIS A 68 1.48 10.56 -11.17
C HIS A 68 1.95 9.45 -10.20
N GLY A 69 2.71 8.49 -10.71
CA GLY A 69 3.00 7.23 -10.03
C GLY A 69 1.92 6.17 -10.26
N THR A 70 2.29 4.94 -9.95
CA THR A 70 1.45 3.74 -10.09
C THR A 70 1.57 2.89 -8.85
N ILE A 71 0.42 2.46 -8.33
CA ILE A 71 0.29 1.45 -7.29
C ILE A 71 -0.02 0.13 -7.97
N PHE A 72 0.89 -0.83 -7.84
CA PHE A 72 0.68 -2.22 -8.22
C PHE A 72 0.20 -2.96 -6.98
N VAL A 73 -0.96 -3.60 -7.04
CA VAL A 73 -1.55 -4.29 -5.87
C VAL A 73 -1.94 -5.70 -6.26
N LEU A 74 -1.74 -6.64 -5.33
CA LEU A 74 -2.22 -8.01 -5.51
C LEU A 74 -3.73 -7.95 -5.72
N GLY A 75 -4.18 -8.47 -6.87
CA GLY A 75 -5.58 -8.41 -7.26
C GLY A 75 -6.46 -9.05 -6.20
N ALA A 76 -7.61 -8.43 -5.94
CA ALA A 76 -8.43 -8.79 -4.79
C ALA A 76 -8.97 -10.22 -4.88
N LYS A 77 -9.06 -10.81 -6.08
CA LYS A 77 -9.40 -12.23 -6.29
C LYS A 77 -8.36 -13.24 -5.77
N TRP A 78 -7.12 -12.80 -5.54
CA TRP A 78 -6.01 -13.62 -5.02
C TRP A 78 -5.82 -13.47 -3.53
N THR A 79 -6.71 -12.73 -2.89
CA THR A 79 -6.60 -12.28 -1.51
C THR A 79 -7.48 -13.23 -0.68
N ASP A 80 -6.85 -14.16 0.03
CA ASP A 80 -7.50 -15.28 0.75
C ASP A 80 -7.82 -14.95 2.21
N ASP A 81 -7.87 -13.66 2.55
CA ASP A 81 -8.00 -13.13 3.91
C ASP A 81 -9.46 -12.98 4.37
N GLY A 82 -10.43 -13.44 3.57
CA GLY A 82 -11.75 -13.90 4.05
C GLY A 82 -12.56 -12.90 4.88
N SER A 83 -12.26 -11.60 4.79
CA SER A 83 -12.82 -10.62 5.70
C SER A 83 -14.26 -10.22 5.33
N ALA A 84 -14.62 -10.35 4.04
CA ALA A 84 -15.96 -10.09 3.55
C ALA A 84 -16.28 -10.82 2.21
N PRO A 85 -16.57 -12.14 2.23
CA PRO A 85 -16.83 -12.93 1.02
C PRO A 85 -18.03 -12.46 0.20
N ASP A 86 -18.95 -11.69 0.79
CA ASP A 86 -20.17 -11.18 0.16
C ASP A 86 -20.01 -9.77 -0.45
N LEU A 87 -18.86 -9.12 -0.26
CA LEU A 87 -18.58 -7.80 -0.80
C LEU A 87 -17.84 -7.87 -2.14
N PRO A 88 -18.01 -6.87 -3.02
CA PRO A 88 -17.10 -6.71 -4.16
C PRO A 88 -15.67 -6.70 -3.63
N PRO A 89 -14.71 -7.39 -4.28
CA PRO A 89 -13.35 -7.54 -3.75
C PRO A 89 -12.66 -6.20 -3.42
N GLN A 90 -12.96 -5.12 -4.15
CA GLN A 90 -12.43 -3.77 -3.87
C GLN A 90 -13.05 -3.07 -2.65
N SER A 91 -14.11 -3.64 -2.08
CA SER A 91 -14.76 -3.20 -0.84
C SER A 91 -14.24 -3.94 0.39
N ASP A 92 -13.38 -4.95 0.22
CA ASP A 92 -12.73 -5.63 1.33
C ASP A 92 -11.80 -4.63 2.06
N PRO A 93 -11.99 -4.38 3.37
CA PRO A 93 -11.15 -3.45 4.11
C PRO A 93 -9.66 -3.80 4.14
N VAL A 94 -9.29 -5.08 4.06
CA VAL A 94 -7.89 -5.51 3.98
C VAL A 94 -7.29 -5.16 2.62
N PHE A 95 -8.04 -5.38 1.53
CA PHE A 95 -7.60 -4.92 0.22
C PHE A 95 -7.45 -3.38 0.18
N GLN A 96 -8.41 -2.66 0.74
CA GLN A 96 -8.35 -1.20 0.83
C GLN A 96 -7.16 -0.72 1.67
N GLU A 97 -6.80 -1.44 2.73
CA GLU A 97 -5.63 -1.11 3.55
C GLU A 97 -4.31 -1.28 2.80
N ARG A 98 -4.17 -2.28 1.94
CA ARG A 98 -2.98 -2.43 1.07
C ARG A 98 -2.85 -1.25 0.12
N VAL A 99 -3.95 -0.84 -0.50
CA VAL A 99 -3.97 0.36 -1.36
C VAL A 99 -3.68 1.62 -0.54
N LEU A 100 -4.25 1.73 0.66
CA LEU A 100 -4.04 2.86 1.57
C LEU A 100 -2.55 2.99 1.95
N HIS A 101 -1.89 1.87 2.24
CA HIS A 101 -0.46 1.83 2.57
C HIS A 101 0.37 2.49 1.46
N GLU A 102 0.17 2.06 0.21
CA GLU A 102 0.90 2.62 -0.93
C GLU A 102 0.49 4.08 -1.22
N LEU A 103 -0.77 4.45 -0.98
CA LEU A 103 -1.20 5.86 -1.08
C LEU A 103 -0.52 6.75 -0.05
N VAL A 104 -0.21 6.25 1.15
CA VAL A 104 0.58 7.01 2.13
C VAL A 104 1.97 7.32 1.58
N HIS A 105 2.64 6.35 0.93
CA HIS A 105 3.91 6.60 0.26
C HIS A 105 3.81 7.59 -0.90
N HIS A 106 2.74 7.51 -1.68
CA HIS A 106 2.44 8.48 -2.71
C HIS A 106 2.33 9.90 -2.11
N VAL A 107 1.52 10.07 -1.06
CA VAL A 107 1.32 11.36 -0.39
C VAL A 107 2.62 11.88 0.24
N GLN A 108 3.39 11.01 0.91
CA GLN A 108 4.72 11.34 1.44
C GLN A 108 5.64 11.90 0.35
N ARG A 109 5.59 11.30 -0.85
CA ARG A 109 6.40 11.74 -2.00
C ARG A 109 5.93 13.09 -2.55
N VAL A 110 4.66 13.23 -2.90
CA VAL A 110 4.16 14.42 -3.62
C VAL A 110 4.06 15.66 -2.72
N THR A 111 3.98 15.48 -1.40
CA THR A 111 4.03 16.58 -0.43
C THR A 111 5.46 17.00 -0.07
N GLY A 112 6.48 16.30 -0.59
CA GLY A 112 7.89 16.54 -0.28
C GLY A 112 8.30 16.09 1.13
N ALA A 113 7.45 15.36 1.86
CA ALA A 113 7.83 14.80 3.15
C ALA A 113 8.97 13.78 3.00
N TYR A 114 8.90 12.96 1.95
CA TYR A 114 9.91 11.96 1.60
C TYR A 114 11.32 12.54 1.49
N ASP A 115 11.47 13.75 0.93
CA ASP A 115 12.77 14.39 0.72
C ASP A 115 13.47 14.80 2.04
N ARG A 116 12.73 14.80 3.15
CA ARG A 116 13.25 15.11 4.50
C ARG A 116 13.51 13.88 5.34
N PHE A 117 13.20 12.69 4.84
CA PHE A 117 13.39 11.45 5.59
C PHE A 117 14.88 11.09 5.68
N PRO A 118 15.35 10.58 6.84
CA PRO A 118 16.76 10.18 7.01
C PRO A 118 17.16 8.98 6.15
N CYS A 119 16.18 8.18 5.70
CA CYS A 119 16.37 7.08 4.77
C CYS A 119 15.05 6.76 4.05
N ARG A 120 15.13 5.95 2.99
CA ARG A 120 13.97 5.49 2.19
C ARG A 120 12.87 4.89 3.06
N ASN A 121 13.25 4.05 4.03
CA ASN A 121 12.32 3.25 4.83
C ASN A 121 11.58 4.05 5.91
N PHE A 122 11.98 5.29 6.21
CA PHE A 122 11.43 6.03 7.34
C PHE A 122 9.90 6.20 7.25
N GLY A 123 9.36 6.35 6.03
CA GLY A 123 7.93 6.53 5.77
C GLY A 123 7.07 5.30 6.06
N GLU A 124 7.66 4.10 6.13
CA GLU A 124 6.98 2.83 6.40
C GLU A 124 6.18 2.88 7.70
N ARG A 125 6.75 3.48 8.75
CA ARG A 125 6.11 3.52 10.07
C ARG A 125 4.72 4.14 10.01
N GLU A 126 4.62 5.29 9.35
CA GLU A 126 3.36 6.01 9.22
C GLU A 126 2.36 5.24 8.34
N ALA A 127 2.83 4.61 7.26
CA ALA A 127 1.98 3.77 6.40
C ALA A 127 1.39 2.58 7.18
N TYR A 128 2.21 1.90 8.00
CA TYR A 128 1.72 0.86 8.90
C TYR A 128 0.74 1.41 9.94
N ASP A 129 1.10 2.48 10.66
CA ASP A 129 0.28 3.04 11.74
C ASP A 129 -1.11 3.50 11.22
N LEU A 130 -1.15 4.13 10.05
CA LEU A 130 -2.39 4.53 9.39
C LEU A 130 -3.21 3.31 8.91
N GLY A 131 -2.57 2.29 8.33
CA GLY A 131 -3.24 1.04 7.94
C GLY A 131 -3.91 0.34 9.13
N GLY A 132 -3.22 0.26 10.27
CA GLY A 132 -3.80 -0.31 11.49
C GLY A 132 -4.99 0.49 12.04
N LYS A 133 -4.88 1.83 12.00
CA LYS A 133 -5.98 2.73 12.39
C LYS A 133 -7.20 2.53 11.48
N PHE A 134 -6.99 2.41 10.16
CA PHE A 134 -8.04 2.17 9.18
C PHE A 134 -8.79 0.86 9.46
N LEU A 135 -8.07 -0.26 9.60
CA LEU A 135 -8.68 -1.57 9.86
C LEU A 135 -9.45 -1.59 11.18
N LYS A 136 -8.91 -0.93 12.22
CA LYS A 136 -9.58 -0.78 13.51
C LYS A 136 -10.91 -0.02 13.40
N GLN A 137 -10.95 1.07 12.65
CA GLN A 137 -12.18 1.85 12.42
C GLN A 137 -13.23 1.07 11.61
N ARG A 138 -12.78 0.14 10.76
CA ARG A 138 -13.66 -0.75 9.96
C ARG A 138 -14.09 -2.01 10.72
N HIS A 139 -13.66 -2.17 11.98
CA HIS A 139 -13.99 -3.32 12.82
C HIS A 139 -13.60 -4.69 12.20
N VAL A 140 -12.54 -4.73 11.41
CA VAL A 140 -11.98 -5.97 10.86
C VAL A 140 -10.72 -6.39 11.60
N ARG A 141 -10.40 -7.69 11.52
CA ARG A 141 -9.15 -8.22 12.07
C ARG A 141 -7.97 -7.73 11.23
N ASP A 142 -6.93 -7.26 11.90
CA ASP A 142 -5.66 -6.92 11.26
C ASP A 142 -4.92 -8.19 10.81
N PRO A 143 -4.58 -8.34 9.52
CA PRO A 143 -3.83 -9.50 9.02
C PRO A 143 -2.36 -9.47 9.47
N LEU A 144 -1.83 -8.33 9.92
CA LEU A 144 -0.48 -8.20 10.47
C LEU A 144 -0.51 -8.32 12.00
N PRO A 145 -0.29 -9.51 12.58
CA PRO A 145 -0.18 -9.64 14.03
C PRO A 145 0.99 -8.79 14.52
N ASN A 146 0.74 -7.97 15.54
CA ASN A 146 1.73 -7.05 16.13
C ASN A 146 2.27 -6.00 15.14
N ARG A 147 1.38 -5.32 14.42
CA ARG A 147 1.70 -4.22 13.49
C ARG A 147 2.72 -3.20 14.00
N VAL A 148 2.69 -2.84 15.29
CA VAL A 148 3.68 -1.90 15.88
C VAL A 148 5.11 -2.43 15.77
N PHE A 149 5.30 -3.74 15.97
CA PHE A 149 6.59 -4.38 15.76
C PHE A 149 7.01 -4.28 14.29
N TRP A 150 6.12 -4.61 13.35
CA TRP A 150 6.40 -4.53 11.91
C TRP A 150 6.71 -3.10 11.46
N ALA A 151 5.90 -2.13 11.87
CA ALA A 151 6.13 -0.70 11.62
C ALA A 151 7.54 -0.28 12.04
N THR A 152 7.99 -0.76 13.20
CA THR A 152 9.33 -0.46 13.73
C THR A 152 10.44 -1.19 12.97
N ILE A 153 10.24 -2.44 12.56
CA ILE A 153 11.26 -3.21 11.81
C ILE A 153 11.40 -2.65 10.40
N TYR A 154 10.29 -2.40 9.71
CA TYR A 154 10.30 -1.91 8.33
C TYR A 154 10.73 -0.45 8.24
N SER A 155 10.53 0.37 9.28
CA SER A 155 10.99 1.76 9.28
C SER A 155 12.46 1.96 9.65
N ARG A 156 13.22 0.88 9.86
CA ARG A 156 14.65 0.99 10.19
C ARG A 156 15.45 1.42 8.97
N CYS A 157 16.26 2.44 9.20
CA CYS A 157 17.52 2.66 8.52
C CYS A 157 18.58 1.77 9.20
#